data_AF-A0A0D8XCN9-F1
#
_entry.id   AF-A0A0D8XCN9-F1
#
_cell.length_a   1.000
_cell.length_b   1.000
_cell.length_c   1.000
_cell.angle_alpha   90.00
_cell.angle_beta   90.00
_cell.angle_gamma   90.00
#
_symmetry.space_group_name_H-M   'P 1'
#
loop_
_entity.id
_entity.type
_entity.pdbx_description
1 polymer ?
#
loop_
_entity_poly.entity_id
_entity_poly.type
_entity_poly.pdbx_seq_one_letter_code
_entity_poly.pdbx_strand_id
1 'polypeptide(L)'
;MLLRTQVEQEAYAISGSIVEETLSSIRTVHALCGHQRELNRFYLREFACYMFEDSLEKSRKAGLIKYFYMGLGVGFGQLCTYVSYALAFWYGSILISNNPSGDRGYIFTVFFAVMSGSTALGGCLPHLGTISIARGAARTLIDVINTRPSIDPYSIDGILLNNLRGSIRFKNVHFSYPSRKSVPVLRGVSMNIQAGQKIAIVGSSGCGKSTIINLLLRFYDVTEGKVRKSSISLLF
;
A
#
# COMPACT_ATOMS: atom_id res chain seq x y z
N MET A 1 13.91 -3.89 -17.72
CA MET A 1 12.84 -4.90 -17.54
C MET A 1 11.65 -4.33 -16.77
N LEU A 2 11.86 -3.79 -15.56
CA LEU A 2 10.82 -3.17 -14.71
C LEU A 2 9.99 -2.08 -15.40
N LEU A 3 10.64 -1.24 -16.21
CA LEU A 3 10.01 -0.12 -16.91
C LEU A 3 8.92 -0.55 -17.92
N ARG A 4 9.05 -1.73 -18.55
CA ARG A 4 8.04 -2.22 -19.51
C ARG A 4 6.84 -2.86 -18.84
N THR A 5 7.07 -3.59 -17.74
CA THR A 5 5.99 -4.14 -16.91
C THR A 5 5.19 -3.05 -16.20
N GLN A 6 5.84 -1.93 -15.83
CA GLN A 6 5.14 -0.77 -15.27
C GLN A 6 4.22 -0.11 -16.29
N VAL A 7 4.69 0.10 -17.53
CA VAL A 7 3.87 0.67 -18.61
C VAL A 7 2.64 -0.22 -18.91
N GLU A 8 2.81 -1.54 -18.91
CA GLU A 8 1.70 -2.49 -19.07
C GLU A 8 0.71 -2.39 -17.90
N GLN A 9 1.20 -2.38 -16.65
CA GLN A 9 0.33 -2.24 -15.47
C GLN A 9 -0.40 -0.89 -15.42
N GLU A 10 0.25 0.20 -15.81
CA GLU A 10 -0.37 1.54 -15.86
C GLU A 10 -1.49 1.60 -16.90
N ALA A 11 -1.27 1.04 -18.10
CA ALA A 11 -2.31 0.95 -19.13
C ALA A 11 -3.53 0.15 -18.64
N TYR A 12 -3.30 -0.99 -17.98
CA TYR A 12 -4.38 -1.76 -17.37
C TYR A 12 -5.05 -1.02 -16.21
N ALA A 13 -4.30 -0.33 -15.34
CA ALA A 13 -4.85 0.39 -14.21
C ALA A 13 -5.80 1.52 -14.63
N ILE A 14 -5.46 2.30 -15.67
CA ILE A 14 -6.31 3.35 -16.21
C ILE A 14 -7.62 2.77 -16.77
N SER A 15 -7.53 1.63 -17.48
CA SER A 15 -8.72 0.95 -18.02
C SER A 15 -9.60 0.37 -16.91
N GLY A 16 -8.98 -0.25 -15.89
CA GLY A 16 -9.65 -0.87 -14.76
C GLY A 16 -10.41 0.15 -13.91
N SER A 17 -9.80 1.30 -13.62
CA SER A 17 -10.43 2.35 -12.80
C SER A 17 -11.70 2.89 -13.45
N ILE A 18 -11.73 3.05 -14.77
CA ILE A 18 -12.90 3.58 -15.50
C ILE A 18 -14.04 2.56 -15.49
N VAL A 19 -13.73 1.28 -15.71
CA VAL A 19 -14.72 0.20 -15.64
C VAL A 19 -15.28 0.06 -14.23
N GLU A 20 -14.41 0.12 -13.22
CA GLU A 20 -14.79 0.02 -11.82
C GLU A 20 -15.68 1.21 -11.38
N GLU A 21 -15.35 2.44 -11.77
CA GLU A 21 -16.17 3.62 -11.52
C GLU A 21 -17.56 3.50 -12.15
N THR A 22 -17.62 3.01 -13.40
CA THR A 22 -18.88 2.88 -14.14
C THR A 22 -19.76 1.78 -13.56
N LEU A 23 -19.18 0.63 -13.20
CA LEU A 23 -19.91 -0.51 -12.63
C LEU A 23 -20.35 -0.25 -11.18
N SER A 24 -19.49 0.37 -10.38
CA SER A 24 -19.81 0.70 -8.98
C SER A 24 -20.97 1.68 -8.87
N SER A 25 -21.13 2.57 -9.85
CA SER A 25 -22.17 3.61 -9.88
C SER A 25 -23.24 3.36 -10.96
N ILE A 26 -23.45 2.11 -11.37
CA ILE A 26 -24.36 1.78 -12.49
C ILE A 26 -25.80 2.27 -12.27
N ARG A 27 -26.29 2.24 -11.03
CA ARG A 27 -27.63 2.73 -10.67
C ARG A 27 -27.75 4.24 -10.83
N THR A 28 -26.71 4.99 -10.48
CA THR A 28 -26.65 6.45 -10.59
C THR A 28 -26.53 6.89 -12.06
N VAL A 29 -25.73 6.17 -12.86
CA VAL A 29 -25.63 6.39 -14.31
C VAL A 29 -26.99 6.17 -14.99
N HIS A 30 -27.69 5.09 -14.61
CA HIS A 30 -29.02 4.79 -15.12
C HIS A 30 -30.07 5.83 -14.66
N ALA A 31 -30.04 6.23 -13.38
CA ALA A 31 -30.99 7.18 -12.81
C ALA A 31 -30.88 8.60 -13.38
N LEU A 32 -29.67 9.03 -13.77
CA LEU A 32 -29.44 10.36 -14.35
C LEU A 32 -29.67 10.40 -15.87
N CYS A 33 -30.21 9.33 -16.48
CA CYS A 33 -30.29 9.17 -17.94
C CYS A 33 -28.97 9.51 -18.64
N GLY A 34 -27.84 9.22 -17.97
CA GLY A 34 -26.49 9.58 -18.42
C GLY A 34 -26.00 8.75 -19.59
N HIS A 35 -26.80 7.80 -20.09
CA HIS A 35 -26.48 6.90 -21.19
C HIS A 35 -25.93 7.65 -22.41
N GLN A 36 -26.54 8.75 -22.85
CA GLN A 36 -26.08 9.47 -24.05
C GLN A 36 -24.76 10.24 -23.83
N ARG A 37 -24.49 10.68 -22.59
CA ARG A 37 -23.27 11.42 -22.22
C ARG A 37 -22.09 10.47 -21.98
N GLU A 38 -22.35 9.31 -21.38
CA GLU A 38 -21.40 8.19 -21.32
C GLU A 38 -21.23 7.53 -22.71
N LEU A 39 -22.26 7.51 -23.57
CA LEU A 39 -22.17 7.08 -24.97
C LEU A 39 -21.38 8.03 -25.86
N ASN A 40 -21.40 9.34 -25.62
CA ASN A 40 -20.50 10.28 -26.28
C ASN A 40 -19.06 10.20 -25.74
N ARG A 41 -18.88 9.95 -24.44
CA ARG A 41 -17.62 9.38 -23.93
C ARG A 41 -17.27 8.06 -24.60
N PHE A 42 -18.28 7.30 -25.04
CA PHE A 42 -18.10 6.08 -25.80
C PHE A 42 -17.86 6.27 -27.32
N TYR A 43 -18.09 7.44 -27.91
CA TYR A 43 -17.53 7.76 -29.25
C TYR A 43 -16.06 8.16 -29.14
N LEU A 44 -15.69 8.83 -28.04
CA LEU A 44 -14.31 8.79 -27.52
C LEU A 44 -13.86 7.37 -27.14
N ARG A 45 -14.76 6.37 -26.96
CA ARG A 45 -14.46 4.92 -26.83
C ARG A 45 -14.18 4.23 -28.16
N GLU A 46 -14.53 4.76 -29.32
CA GLU A 46 -13.94 4.24 -30.56
C GLU A 46 -12.44 4.59 -30.58
N PHE A 47 -12.10 5.82 -30.17
CA PHE A 47 -10.73 6.22 -29.89
C PHE A 47 -10.10 5.49 -28.70
N ALA A 48 -10.83 5.21 -27.62
CA ALA A 48 -10.30 4.49 -26.47
C ALA A 48 -10.17 2.99 -26.72
N CYS A 49 -11.06 2.37 -27.50
CA CYS A 49 -10.90 1.01 -28.03
C CYS A 49 -9.73 0.94 -29.01
N TYR A 50 -9.55 1.95 -29.87
CA TYR A 50 -8.38 2.04 -30.74
C TYR A 50 -7.09 2.22 -29.94
N MET A 51 -7.08 3.10 -28.92
CA MET A 51 -5.95 3.25 -27.99
C MET A 51 -5.74 1.99 -27.15
N PHE A 52 -6.81 1.27 -26.81
CA PHE A 52 -6.76 0.01 -26.06
C PHE A 52 -6.17 -1.10 -26.91
N GLU A 53 -6.64 -1.26 -28.15
CA GLU A 53 -6.14 -2.22 -29.12
C GLU A 53 -4.68 -1.89 -29.49
N ASP A 54 -4.34 -0.63 -29.69
CA ASP A 54 -2.95 -0.16 -29.89
C ASP A 54 -2.08 -0.39 -28.65
N SER A 55 -2.59 -0.14 -27.43
CA SER A 55 -1.87 -0.40 -26.18
C SER A 55 -1.66 -1.89 -25.93
N LEU A 56 -2.66 -2.72 -26.23
CA LEU A 56 -2.59 -4.18 -26.16
C LEU A 56 -1.64 -4.73 -27.22
N GLU A 57 -1.65 -4.18 -28.43
CA GLU A 57 -0.74 -4.60 -29.49
C GLU A 57 0.72 -4.22 -29.15
N LYS A 58 0.93 -3.02 -28.60
CA LYS A 58 2.22 -2.59 -28.05
C LYS A 58 2.67 -3.49 -26.90
N SER A 59 1.78 -3.81 -25.96
CA SER A 59 2.08 -4.73 -24.85
C SER A 59 2.38 -6.14 -25.37
N ARG A 60 1.61 -6.64 -26.36
CA ARG A 60 1.83 -7.94 -27.00
C ARG A 60 3.19 -8.00 -27.67
N LYS A 61 3.56 -6.98 -28.46
CA LYS A 61 4.88 -6.89 -29.11
C LYS A 61 6.01 -6.82 -28.06
N ALA A 62 5.83 -6.04 -27.00
CA ALA A 62 6.79 -5.96 -25.90
C ALA A 62 6.92 -7.29 -25.13
N GLY A 63 5.80 -7.99 -24.92
CA GLY A 63 5.70 -9.30 -24.31
C GLY A 63 6.40 -10.37 -25.14
N LEU A 64 6.19 -10.40 -26.46
CA LEU A 64 6.89 -11.32 -27.36
C LEU A 64 8.41 -11.16 -27.28
N ILE A 65 8.89 -9.91 -27.31
CA ILE A 65 10.31 -9.62 -27.15
C ILE A 65 10.81 -10.07 -25.76
N LYS A 66 10.03 -9.84 -24.69
CA LYS A 66 10.36 -10.30 -23.34
C LYS A 66 10.49 -11.82 -23.26
N TYR A 67 9.51 -12.56 -23.77
CA TYR A 67 9.53 -14.02 -23.75
C TYR A 67 10.65 -14.58 -24.63
N PHE A 68 10.98 -13.91 -25.73
CA PHE A 68 12.15 -14.26 -26.53
C PHE A 68 13.46 -14.15 -25.74
N TYR A 69 13.68 -13.02 -25.05
CA TYR A 69 14.87 -12.86 -24.20
C TYR A 69 14.88 -13.79 -22.98
N MET A 70 13.72 -14.03 -22.33
CA MET A 70 13.62 -15.03 -21.26
C MET A 70 13.93 -16.44 -21.77
N GLY A 71 13.41 -16.81 -22.94
CA GLY A 71 13.67 -18.09 -23.58
C GLY A 71 15.16 -18.28 -23.90
N LEU A 72 15.80 -17.26 -24.49
CA LEU A 72 17.25 -17.27 -24.72
C LEU A 72 18.04 -17.40 -23.42
N GLY A 73 17.66 -16.68 -22.36
CA GLY A 73 18.34 -16.76 -21.07
C GLY A 73 18.24 -18.14 -20.43
N VAL A 74 17.04 -18.73 -20.40
CA VAL A 74 16.81 -20.09 -19.87
C VAL A 74 17.54 -21.13 -20.73
N GLY A 75 17.45 -21.02 -22.05
CA GLY A 75 18.11 -21.91 -22.99
C GLY A 75 19.63 -21.87 -22.87
N PHE A 76 20.21 -20.66 -22.77
CA PHE A 76 21.65 -20.49 -22.56
C PHE A 76 22.12 -21.05 -21.22
N GLY A 77 21.35 -20.84 -20.14
CA GLY A 77 21.64 -21.44 -18.83
C GLY A 77 21.65 -22.97 -18.86
N GLN A 78 20.67 -23.59 -19.54
CA GLN A 78 20.62 -25.04 -19.74
C GLN A 78 21.79 -25.54 -20.60
N LEU A 79 22.15 -24.82 -21.67
CA LEU A 79 23.30 -25.16 -22.50
C LEU A 79 24.60 -25.15 -21.68
N CYS A 80 24.85 -24.10 -20.89
CA CYS A 80 26.00 -24.03 -20.00
C CYS A 80 26.06 -25.21 -19.01
N THR A 81 24.89 -25.65 -18.53
CA THR A 81 24.79 -26.80 -17.62
C THR A 81 25.20 -28.10 -18.30
N TYR A 82 24.69 -28.38 -19.51
CA TYR A 82 25.08 -29.57 -20.26
C TYR A 82 26.55 -29.55 -20.72
N VAL A 83 27.09 -28.38 -21.09
CA VAL A 83 28.51 -28.22 -21.40
C VAL A 83 29.38 -28.52 -20.17
N SER A 84 28.97 -28.04 -18.99
CA SER A 84 29.64 -28.38 -17.73
C SER A 84 29.65 -29.88 -17.47
N TYR A 85 28.54 -30.59 -17.71
CA TYR A 85 28.49 -32.04 -17.58
C TYR A 85 29.43 -32.74 -18.57
N ALA A 86 29.43 -32.33 -19.83
CA ALA A 86 30.33 -32.90 -20.84
C ALA A 86 31.80 -32.73 -20.46
N LEU A 87 32.20 -31.54 -19.98
CA LEU A 87 33.56 -31.25 -19.54
C LEU A 87 33.93 -32.07 -18.29
N ALA A 88 33.03 -32.18 -17.32
CA ALA A 88 33.25 -32.96 -16.11
C ALA A 88 33.44 -34.45 -16.42
N PHE A 89 32.64 -35.03 -17.31
CA PHE A 89 32.81 -36.42 -17.74
C PHE A 89 34.06 -36.64 -18.59
N TRP A 90 34.39 -35.69 -19.48
CA TRP A 90 35.61 -35.78 -20.30
C TRP A 90 36.86 -35.78 -19.43
N TYR A 91 36.97 -34.83 -18.51
CA TYR A 91 38.09 -34.76 -17.56
C TYR A 91 38.08 -35.95 -16.58
N GLY A 92 36.91 -36.34 -16.08
CA GLY A 92 36.75 -37.51 -15.22
C GLY A 92 37.23 -38.80 -15.87
N SER A 93 36.97 -38.98 -17.18
CA SER A 93 37.44 -40.14 -17.95
C SER A 93 38.97 -40.21 -18.05
N ILE A 94 39.62 -39.06 -18.29
CA ILE A 94 41.08 -38.95 -18.30
C ILE A 94 41.66 -39.28 -16.91
N LEU A 95 41.02 -38.79 -15.84
CA LEU A 95 41.47 -39.01 -14.48
C LEU A 95 41.40 -40.49 -14.05
N ILE A 96 40.35 -41.20 -14.48
CA ILE A 96 40.20 -42.64 -14.26
C ILE A 96 41.27 -43.43 -15.03
N SER A 97 41.56 -43.02 -16.26
CA SER A 97 42.55 -43.70 -17.12
C SER A 97 43.97 -43.56 -16.59
N ASN A 98 44.31 -42.42 -15.97
CA ASN A 98 45.64 -42.15 -15.44
C ASN A 98 45.88 -42.70 -14.01
N ASN A 99 44.84 -43.01 -13.25
CA ASN A 99 44.93 -43.51 -11.86
C ASN A 99 44.20 -44.85 -11.67
N PRO A 100 44.81 -45.99 -12.06
CA PRO A 100 44.17 -47.31 -12.00
C PRO A 100 43.88 -47.81 -10.57
N SER A 101 44.52 -47.26 -9.54
CA SER A 101 44.35 -47.64 -8.13
C SER A 101 43.32 -46.79 -7.36
N GLY A 102 42.77 -45.73 -7.99
CA GLY A 102 41.80 -44.84 -7.34
C GLY A 102 40.38 -45.41 -7.37
N ASP A 103 39.63 -45.21 -6.29
CA ASP A 103 38.21 -45.61 -6.22
C ASP A 103 37.35 -44.70 -7.12
N ARG A 104 36.77 -45.33 -8.15
CA ARG A 104 35.97 -44.69 -9.20
C ARG A 104 34.67 -44.08 -8.62
N GLY A 105 34.21 -44.57 -7.47
CA GLY A 105 33.01 -44.07 -6.80
C GLY A 105 33.13 -42.61 -6.36
N TYR A 106 34.29 -42.19 -5.86
CA TYR A 106 34.50 -40.83 -5.35
C TYR A 106 34.30 -39.75 -6.41
N ILE A 107 34.68 -40.02 -7.67
CA ILE A 107 34.51 -39.06 -8.77
C ILE A 107 33.03 -38.77 -9.02
N PHE A 108 32.20 -39.81 -9.04
CA PHE A 108 30.75 -39.65 -9.15
C PHE A 108 30.16 -38.96 -7.92
N THR A 109 30.61 -39.31 -6.71
CA THR A 109 30.12 -38.66 -5.49
C THR A 109 30.40 -37.16 -5.49
N VAL A 110 31.62 -36.74 -5.85
CA VAL A 110 31.99 -35.32 -5.94
C VAL A 110 31.17 -34.62 -7.03
N PHE A 111 31.02 -35.25 -8.20
CA PHE A 111 30.23 -34.70 -9.30
C PHE A 111 28.77 -34.45 -8.90
N PHE A 112 28.09 -35.46 -8.34
CA PHE A 112 26.69 -35.33 -7.90
C PHE A 112 26.56 -34.34 -6.75
N ALA A 113 27.49 -34.32 -5.79
CA ALA A 113 27.46 -33.37 -4.68
C ALA A 113 27.56 -31.91 -5.15
N VAL A 114 28.49 -31.61 -6.06
CA VAL A 114 28.66 -30.24 -6.62
C VAL A 114 27.45 -29.83 -7.45
N MET A 115 26.89 -30.74 -8.24
CA MET A 115 25.74 -30.49 -9.10
C MET A 115 24.46 -30.22 -8.28
N SER A 116 24.19 -31.07 -7.29
CA SER A 116 23.07 -30.90 -6.37
C SER A 116 23.20 -29.62 -5.55
N GLY A 117 24.41 -29.31 -5.06
CA GLY A 117 24.68 -28.06 -4.33
C GLY A 117 24.48 -26.81 -5.19
N SER A 118 24.95 -26.83 -6.44
CA SER A 118 24.80 -25.70 -7.38
C SER A 118 23.34 -25.44 -7.72
N THR A 119 22.55 -26.50 -7.94
CA THR A 119 21.11 -26.40 -8.24
C THR A 119 20.33 -25.85 -7.05
N ALA A 120 20.64 -26.33 -5.84
CA ALA A 120 20.03 -25.84 -4.61
C ALA A 120 20.31 -24.34 -4.39
N LEU A 121 21.57 -23.92 -4.56
CA LEU A 121 21.95 -22.50 -4.44
C LEU A 121 21.25 -21.63 -5.48
N GLY A 122 21.19 -22.08 -6.75
CA GLY A 122 20.46 -21.38 -7.81
C GLY A 122 18.96 -21.25 -7.52
N GLY A 123 18.35 -22.29 -6.96
CA GLY A 123 16.95 -22.29 -6.52
C GLY A 123 16.67 -21.36 -5.33
N CYS A 124 17.67 -21.08 -4.49
CA CYS A 124 17.53 -20.18 -3.34
C CYS A 124 17.51 -18.69 -3.71
N LEU A 125 18.21 -18.30 -4.80
CA LEU A 125 18.32 -16.90 -5.22
C LEU A 125 16.99 -16.12 -5.36
N PRO A 126 15.92 -16.65 -5.98
CA PRO A 126 14.65 -15.93 -6.08
C PRO A 126 14.00 -15.63 -4.70
N HIS A 127 14.27 -16.45 -3.68
CA HIS A 127 13.75 -16.23 -2.33
C HIS A 127 14.41 -15.04 -1.61
N LEU A 128 15.61 -14.61 -2.02
CA LEU A 128 16.22 -13.38 -1.48
C LEU A 128 15.38 -12.15 -1.84
N GLY A 129 14.75 -12.14 -3.02
CA GLY A 129 13.86 -11.06 -3.44
C GLY A 129 12.60 -10.96 -2.57
N THR A 130 12.01 -12.09 -2.17
CA THR A 130 10.82 -12.09 -1.32
C THR A 130 11.13 -11.59 0.09
N ILE A 131 12.32 -11.89 0.63
CA ILE A 131 12.77 -11.35 1.92
C ILE A 131 12.86 -9.82 1.86
N SER A 132 13.37 -9.25 0.76
CA SER A 132 13.44 -7.79 0.60
C SER A 132 12.05 -7.15 0.59
N ILE A 133 11.09 -7.76 -0.11
CA ILE A 133 9.69 -7.28 -0.15
C ILE A 133 9.06 -7.38 1.25
N ALA A 134 9.24 -8.52 1.93
CA ALA A 134 8.74 -8.75 3.28
C ALA A 134 9.29 -7.71 4.27
N ARG A 135 10.58 -7.37 4.17
CA ARG A 135 11.21 -6.32 5.00
C ARG A 135 10.59 -4.95 4.74
N GLY A 136 10.28 -4.62 3.49
CA GLY A 136 9.59 -3.38 3.13
C GLY A 136 8.19 -3.30 3.76
N ALA A 137 7.40 -4.35 3.63
CA ALA A 137 6.06 -4.42 4.23
C ALA A 137 6.08 -4.40 5.76
N ALA A 138 7.02 -5.13 6.37
CA ALA A 138 7.18 -5.17 7.82
C ALA A 138 7.50 -3.79 8.40
N ARG A 139 8.27 -2.94 7.69
CA ARG A 139 8.58 -1.58 8.13
C ARG A 139 7.33 -0.76 8.35
N THR A 140 6.41 -0.75 7.39
CA THR A 140 5.15 0.00 7.49
C THR A 140 4.30 -0.48 8.67
N LEU A 141 4.24 -1.80 8.91
CA LEU A 141 3.53 -2.36 10.06
C LEU A 141 4.17 -1.92 11.38
N ILE A 142 5.49 -2.01 11.48
CA ILE A 142 6.24 -1.62 12.67
C ILE A 142 6.08 -0.12 12.95
N ASP A 143 6.08 0.72 11.91
CA ASP A 143 5.88 2.17 12.04
C ASP A 143 4.49 2.47 12.63
N VAL A 144 3.44 1.77 12.19
CA VAL A 144 2.08 1.92 12.76
C VAL A 144 2.03 1.44 14.21
N ILE A 145 2.61 0.26 14.51
CA ILE A 145 2.61 -0.30 15.87
C ILE A 145 3.35 0.60 16.86
N ASN A 146 4.48 1.18 16.45
CA ASN A 146 5.30 2.04 17.29
C ASN A 146 4.81 3.50 17.34
N THR A 147 3.79 3.86 16.58
CA THR A 147 3.23 5.22 16.60
C THR A 147 2.55 5.46 17.95
N ARG A 148 3.03 6.45 18.71
CA ARG A 148 2.37 6.90 19.94
C ARG A 148 1.34 7.99 19.61
N PRO A 149 0.04 7.77 19.86
CA PRO A 149 -0.97 8.80 19.64
C PRO A 149 -0.80 9.94 20.65
N SER A 150 -1.12 11.17 20.26
CA SER A 150 -1.11 12.32 21.17
C SER A 150 -2.23 12.24 22.22
N ILE A 151 -3.34 11.60 21.86
CA ILE A 151 -4.48 11.32 22.74
C ILE A 151 -4.55 9.80 22.86
N ASP A 152 -4.05 9.25 23.95
CA ASP A 152 -4.05 7.81 24.21
C ASP A 152 -5.38 7.39 24.89
N PRO A 153 -6.26 6.64 24.22
CA PRO A 153 -7.51 6.18 24.82
C PRO A 153 -7.32 5.05 25.84
N TYR A 154 -6.16 4.40 25.87
CA TYR A 154 -5.84 3.29 26.78
C TYR A 154 -5.01 3.74 27.98
N SER A 155 -4.53 4.98 27.99
CA SER A 155 -3.82 5.53 29.15
C SER A 155 -4.78 5.65 30.35
N ILE A 156 -4.26 5.26 31.51
CA ILE A 156 -4.92 5.41 32.81
C ILE A 156 -4.57 6.78 33.42
N ASP A 157 -3.67 7.54 32.77
CA ASP A 157 -3.23 8.85 33.21
C ASP A 157 -4.37 9.86 33.04
N GLY A 158 -4.76 10.47 34.16
CA GLY A 158 -5.82 11.46 34.17
C GLY A 158 -6.45 11.61 35.54
N ILE A 159 -7.38 12.55 35.64
CA ILE A 159 -8.14 12.78 36.88
C ILE A 159 -9.48 12.05 36.76
N LEU A 160 -9.63 10.96 37.51
CA LEU A 160 -10.93 10.31 37.68
C LEU A 160 -11.79 11.16 38.62
N LEU A 161 -12.96 11.60 38.16
CA LEU A 161 -13.86 12.44 38.94
C LEU A 161 -14.99 11.61 39.52
N ASN A 162 -15.06 11.53 40.85
CA ASN A 162 -16.13 10.82 41.56
C ASN A 162 -17.50 11.47 41.37
N ASN A 163 -17.56 12.80 41.22
CA ASN A 163 -18.80 13.56 41.03
C ASN A 163 -18.62 14.62 39.94
N LEU A 164 -19.28 14.42 38.79
CA LEU A 164 -19.25 15.35 37.66
C LEU A 164 -20.52 16.22 37.64
N ARG A 165 -20.42 17.51 37.98
CA ARG A 165 -21.56 18.46 37.89
C ARG A 165 -22.02 18.73 36.45
N GLY A 166 -21.26 18.36 35.43
CA GLY A 166 -21.70 18.45 34.02
C GLY A 166 -21.70 19.86 33.39
N SER A 167 -21.12 20.88 34.03
CA SER A 167 -20.94 22.19 33.37
C SER A 167 -19.80 22.15 32.34
N ILE A 168 -19.94 22.88 31.24
CA ILE A 168 -18.97 22.89 30.13
C ILE A 168 -18.61 24.33 29.77
N ARG A 169 -17.33 24.62 29.58
CA ARG A 169 -16.87 25.95 29.18
C ARG A 169 -15.84 25.88 28.06
N PHE A 170 -16.12 26.58 26.96
CA PHE A 170 -15.17 26.89 25.90
C PHE A 170 -14.69 28.34 26.11
N LYS A 171 -13.38 28.56 26.10
CA LYS A 171 -12.77 29.89 26.24
C LYS A 171 -11.82 30.16 25.08
N ASN A 172 -12.20 31.10 24.21
CA ASN A 172 -11.45 31.57 23.05
C ASN A 172 -10.87 30.42 22.21
N VAL A 173 -11.71 29.46 21.84
CA VAL A 173 -11.27 28.24 21.17
C VAL A 173 -11.05 28.48 19.68
N HIS A 174 -9.83 28.23 19.23
CA HIS A 174 -9.46 28.17 17.82
C HIS A 174 -9.10 26.74 17.44
N PHE A 175 -9.55 26.31 16.24
CA PHE A 175 -9.32 24.95 15.79
C PHE A 175 -9.32 24.82 14.27
N SER A 176 -8.39 23.99 13.79
CA SER A 176 -8.27 23.54 12.39
C SER A 176 -8.03 22.03 12.37
N TYR A 177 -8.67 21.30 11.44
CA TYR A 177 -8.45 19.86 11.32
C TYR A 177 -7.01 19.56 10.85
N PRO A 178 -6.35 18.51 11.37
CA PRO A 178 -4.98 18.16 10.98
C PRO A 178 -4.79 17.92 9.47
N SER A 179 -5.83 17.38 8.80
CA SER A 179 -5.83 17.16 7.35
C SER A 179 -5.86 18.45 6.53
N ARG A 180 -6.29 19.58 7.11
CA ARG A 180 -6.40 20.88 6.43
C ARG A 180 -6.09 22.04 7.39
N LYS A 181 -4.85 22.08 7.90
CA LYS A 181 -4.40 23.08 8.90
C LYS A 181 -4.57 24.54 8.45
N SER A 182 -4.54 24.81 7.15
CA SER A 182 -4.67 26.15 6.57
C SER A 182 -6.09 26.73 6.61
N VAL A 183 -7.11 25.92 6.92
CA VAL A 183 -8.51 26.38 6.95
C VAL A 183 -9.03 26.34 8.38
N PRO A 184 -9.09 27.49 9.07
CA PRO A 184 -9.61 27.56 10.43
C PRO A 184 -11.13 27.35 10.44
N VAL A 185 -11.58 26.38 11.25
CA VAL A 185 -12.98 26.02 11.41
C VAL A 185 -13.61 26.80 12.57
N LEU A 186 -12.94 26.83 13.73
CA LEU A 186 -13.36 27.64 14.88
C LEU A 186 -12.40 28.83 15.04
N ARG A 187 -12.95 30.03 15.22
CA ARG A 187 -12.20 31.30 15.27
C ARG A 187 -12.51 32.07 16.55
N GLY A 188 -12.09 31.54 17.70
CA GLY A 188 -12.25 32.21 19.00
C GLY A 188 -13.59 31.97 19.68
N VAL A 189 -14.17 30.77 19.55
CA VAL A 189 -15.47 30.45 20.12
C VAL A 189 -15.41 30.40 21.66
N SER A 190 -16.32 31.14 22.31
CA SER A 190 -16.48 31.15 23.75
C SER A 190 -17.93 30.88 24.12
N MET A 191 -18.17 29.88 24.96
CA MET A 191 -19.51 29.51 25.41
C MET A 191 -19.46 28.84 26.78
N ASN A 192 -20.50 29.04 27.58
CA ASN A 192 -20.62 28.49 28.93
C ASN A 192 -21.97 27.79 29.07
N ILE A 193 -21.95 26.49 29.31
CA ILE A 193 -23.13 25.63 29.44
C ILE A 193 -23.22 25.19 30.91
N GLN A 194 -24.32 25.52 31.57
CA GLN A 194 -24.55 25.14 32.95
C GLN A 194 -24.98 23.67 33.09
N ALA A 195 -24.81 23.12 34.28
CA ALA A 195 -25.26 21.78 34.61
C ALA A 195 -26.78 21.63 34.36
N GLY A 196 -27.20 20.59 33.62
CA GLY A 196 -28.61 20.35 33.29
C GLY A 196 -29.20 21.28 32.23
N GLN A 197 -28.45 22.27 31.74
CA GLN A 197 -28.89 23.18 30.70
C GLN A 197 -28.89 22.49 29.34
N LYS A 198 -29.99 22.63 28.59
CA LYS A 198 -30.08 22.22 27.18
C LYS A 198 -29.70 23.40 26.29
N ILE A 199 -28.84 23.15 25.31
CA ILE A 199 -28.47 24.14 24.30
C ILE A 199 -28.68 23.56 22.90
N ALA A 200 -28.98 24.41 21.93
CA ALA A 200 -29.02 24.06 20.52
C ALA A 200 -27.95 24.85 19.77
N ILE A 201 -27.15 24.17 18.96
CA ILE A 201 -26.16 24.81 18.09
C ILE A 201 -26.72 24.81 16.67
N VAL A 202 -27.09 25.99 16.17
CA VAL A 202 -27.66 26.19 14.83
C VAL A 202 -26.72 27.03 13.96
N GLY A 203 -26.79 26.85 12.65
CA GLY A 203 -25.98 27.59 11.69
C GLY A 203 -25.89 26.90 10.32
N SER A 204 -25.28 27.57 9.35
CA SER A 204 -25.08 27.06 7.98
C SER A 204 -24.19 25.80 7.92
N SER A 205 -24.27 25.05 6.83
CA SER A 205 -23.37 23.90 6.62
C SER A 205 -21.90 24.36 6.67
N GLY A 206 -21.04 23.59 7.35
CA GLY A 206 -19.61 23.91 7.47
C GLY A 206 -19.22 24.91 8.57
N CYS A 207 -20.14 25.47 9.35
CA CYS A 207 -19.83 26.45 10.39
C CYS A 207 -19.20 25.88 11.69
N GLY A 208 -18.82 24.59 11.72
CA GLY A 208 -18.12 23.98 12.86
C GLY A 208 -18.99 23.37 13.96
N LYS A 209 -20.30 23.18 13.75
CA LYS A 209 -21.22 22.60 14.75
C LYS A 209 -20.78 21.22 15.22
N SER A 210 -20.55 20.29 14.29
CA SER A 210 -20.06 18.94 14.60
C SER A 210 -18.65 18.96 15.19
N THR A 211 -17.84 19.97 14.82
CA THR A 211 -16.50 20.16 15.35
C THR A 211 -16.50 20.48 16.85
N ILE A 212 -17.46 21.28 17.33
CA ILE A 212 -17.64 21.55 18.77
C ILE A 212 -17.89 20.24 19.54
N ILE A 213 -18.72 19.35 18.99
CA ILE A 213 -19.00 18.04 19.60
C ILE A 213 -17.73 17.17 19.62
N ASN A 214 -16.97 17.12 18.52
CA ASN A 214 -15.73 16.36 18.46
C ASN A 214 -14.68 16.85 19.47
N LEU A 215 -14.59 18.16 19.70
CA LEU A 215 -13.71 18.73 20.72
C LEU A 215 -14.19 18.44 22.15
N LEU A 216 -15.51 18.43 22.38
CA LEU A 216 -16.08 18.07 23.68
C LEU A 216 -15.81 16.60 24.06
N LEU A 217 -15.83 15.72 23.06
CA LEU A 217 -15.47 14.31 23.18
C LEU A 217 -13.95 14.08 23.18
N ARG A 218 -13.15 15.14 23.01
CA ARG A 218 -11.67 15.09 22.94
C ARG A 218 -11.16 14.12 21.85
N PHE A 219 -11.82 14.09 20.69
CA PHE A 219 -11.27 13.42 19.49
C PHE A 219 -10.13 14.23 18.85
N TYR A 220 -10.08 15.52 19.15
CA TYR A 220 -9.00 16.42 18.77
C TYR A 220 -8.71 17.36 19.93
N ASP A 221 -7.45 17.78 20.04
CA ASP A 221 -7.08 18.89 20.90
C ASP A 221 -7.32 20.22 20.18
N VAL A 222 -7.59 21.26 20.98
CA VAL A 222 -7.75 22.62 20.46
C VAL A 222 -6.40 23.19 20.01
N THR A 223 -6.40 24.01 18.97
CA THR A 223 -5.17 24.69 18.51
C THR A 223 -4.82 25.83 19.46
N GLU A 224 -5.82 26.60 19.88
CA GLU A 224 -5.68 27.64 20.90
C GLU A 224 -6.94 27.72 21.76
N GLY A 225 -6.81 28.30 22.95
CA GLY A 225 -7.89 28.38 23.94
C GLY A 225 -7.97 27.14 24.82
N LYS A 226 -9.07 26.99 25.56
CA LYS A 226 -9.28 25.86 26.49
C LYS A 226 -10.74 25.41 26.51
N VAL A 227 -10.94 24.09 26.58
CA VAL A 227 -12.24 23.47 26.89
C VAL A 227 -12.16 22.87 28.29
N ARG A 228 -13.16 23.17 29.13
CA ARG A 228 -13.26 22.70 30.52
C ARG A 228 -14.56 21.95 30.74
N LYS A 229 -14.48 20.83 31.47
CA LYS A 229 -15.63 20.16 32.07
C LYS A 229 -15.57 20.41 33.58
N SER A 230 -16.61 21.03 34.12
CA SER A 230 -16.63 21.55 35.49
C SER A 230 -15.47 22.53 35.75
N SER A 231 -14.77 22.38 36.88
CA SER A 231 -13.62 23.21 37.26
C SER A 231 -12.31 22.79 36.57
N ILE A 232 -12.30 21.69 35.81
CA ILE A 232 -11.08 21.03 35.32
C ILE A 232 -10.95 21.20 33.80
N SER A 233 -9.72 21.41 33.34
CA SER A 233 -9.41 21.54 31.92
C SER A 233 -9.30 20.14 31.29
N LEU A 234 -9.80 19.99 30.06
CA LEU A 234 -9.68 18.74 29.31
C LEU A 234 -8.27 18.50 28.75
N LEU A 235 -7.40 19.51 28.81
CA LEU A 235 -5.98 19.40 28.49
C LEU A 235 -5.23 18.94 29.73
N PHE A 236 -4.90 17.66 29.77
CA PHE A 236 -3.73 17.12 30.46
C PHE A 236 -2.87 16.45 29.40
#